data_AF-A0AAE9ZFI8-F1
#
_entry.id   AF-A0AAE9ZFI8-F1
#
_cell.length_a   1.000
_cell.length_b   1.000
_cell.length_c   1.000
_cell.angle_alpha   90.00
_cell.angle_beta   90.00
_cell.angle_gamma   90.00
#
_symmetry.space_group_name_H-M   'P 1'
#
loop_
_entity.id
_entity.type
_entity.pdbx_description
1 polymer ?
#
loop_
_entity_poly.entity_id
_entity_poly.type
_entity_poly.pdbx_seq_one_letter_code
_entity_poly.pdbx_strand_id
1 'polypeptide(L)'
;MIRLCSPFPRFHCEYIHFIKSGYDLGDAPLEALEICNPQSHVDIYEVIADARKYYQLPEELLPICEDNSDYYCLNKLGEVIFWSHNGVTDEKWQNVAVWRNQMITEAIE
;
A
#
# COMPACT_ATOMS: atom_id res chain seq x y z
N MET A 1 -15.04 -27.95 5.16
CA MET A 1 -16.26 -27.12 5.04
C MET A 1 -15.89 -25.70 5.43
N ILE A 2 -15.46 -24.89 4.47
CA ILE A 2 -15.03 -23.51 4.73
C ILE A 2 -16.29 -22.66 4.86
N ARG A 3 -16.48 -22.03 6.03
CA ARG A 3 -17.52 -21.02 6.23
C ARG A 3 -17.16 -19.80 5.38
N LEU A 4 -17.75 -19.71 4.19
CA LEU A 4 -17.84 -18.48 3.41
C LEU A 4 -18.95 -17.60 3.99
N CYS A 5 -18.71 -17.05 5.17
CA CYS A 5 -19.54 -15.97 5.73
C CYS A 5 -18.66 -14.76 6.02
N SER A 6 -18.28 -14.06 4.97
CA SER A 6 -18.02 -12.61 5.02
C SER A 6 -18.14 -12.06 3.59
N PRO A 7 -18.80 -10.92 3.36
CA PRO A 7 -18.72 -10.24 2.07
C PRO A 7 -17.28 -9.72 1.98
N PHE A 8 -16.39 -10.45 1.30
CA PHE A 8 -14.99 -10.04 1.17
C PHE A 8 -14.95 -8.56 0.77
N PRO A 9 -14.22 -7.70 1.51
CA PRO A 9 -13.97 -6.35 1.04
C PRO A 9 -13.29 -6.50 -0.33
N ARG A 10 -13.98 -6.03 -1.37
CA ARG A 10 -13.44 -6.07 -2.71
C ARG A 10 -12.32 -5.03 -2.76
N PHE A 11 -11.09 -5.48 -2.85
CA PHE A 11 -9.96 -4.58 -3.11
C PHE A 11 -10.24 -3.77 -4.38
N HIS A 12 -9.77 -2.52 -4.38
CA HIS A 12 -9.85 -1.66 -5.55
C HIS A 12 -9.11 -2.31 -6.73
N CYS A 13 -9.56 -2.08 -7.97
CA CYS A 13 -8.95 -2.70 -9.16
C CYS A 13 -7.46 -2.37 -9.31
N GLU A 14 -7.06 -1.17 -8.88
CA GLU A 14 -5.66 -0.74 -8.82
C GLU A 14 -4.80 -1.66 -7.93
N TYR A 15 -5.27 -2.01 -6.73
CA TYR A 15 -4.55 -2.95 -5.87
C TYR A 15 -4.48 -4.36 -6.48
N ILE A 16 -5.58 -4.80 -7.13
CA ILE A 16 -5.58 -6.09 -7.85
C ILE A 16 -4.57 -6.08 -9.01
N HIS A 17 -4.43 -4.98 -9.73
CA HIS A 17 -3.41 -4.85 -10.78
C HIS A 17 -1.99 -4.88 -10.19
N PHE A 18 -1.78 -4.25 -9.04
CA PHE A 18 -0.48 -4.26 -8.36
C PHE A 18 -0.08 -5.66 -7.87
N ILE A 19 -1.02 -6.43 -7.31
CA ILE A 19 -0.79 -7.85 -7.00
C ILE A 19 -0.42 -8.62 -8.27
N LYS A 20 -1.14 -8.38 -9.38
CA LYS A 20 -0.90 -9.08 -10.66
C LYS A 20 0.43 -8.72 -11.31
N SER A 21 1.00 -7.55 -11.03
CA SER A 21 2.37 -7.23 -11.44
C SER A 21 3.42 -7.89 -10.56
N GLY A 22 3.02 -8.61 -9.51
CA GLY A 22 3.93 -9.18 -8.52
C GLY A 22 4.53 -8.12 -7.60
N TYR A 23 3.78 -7.05 -7.32
CA TYR A 23 4.23 -5.92 -6.50
C TYR A 23 5.48 -5.20 -7.03
N ASP A 24 5.79 -5.39 -8.31
CA ASP A 24 7.00 -4.88 -8.95
C ASP A 24 7.15 -3.35 -8.80
N LEU A 25 8.26 -2.90 -8.22
CA LEU A 25 8.66 -1.50 -8.08
C LEU A 25 9.97 -1.19 -8.82
N GLY A 26 10.41 -2.06 -9.74
CA GLY A 26 11.67 -1.88 -10.47
C GLY A 26 12.88 -1.78 -9.54
N ASP A 27 13.79 -0.85 -9.83
CA ASP A 27 14.99 -0.57 -9.04
C ASP A 27 14.75 0.49 -7.94
N ALA A 28 13.49 0.83 -7.63
CA ALA A 28 13.20 1.78 -6.57
C ALA A 28 13.64 1.23 -5.20
N PRO A 29 14.24 2.04 -4.31
CA PRO A 29 14.69 1.62 -2.98
C PRO A 29 13.51 1.51 -1.99
N LEU A 30 12.40 0.92 -2.43
CA LEU A 30 11.15 0.77 -1.68
C LEU A 30 10.70 -0.68 -1.74
N GLU A 31 10.08 -1.16 -0.66
CA GLU A 31 9.46 -2.48 -0.60
C GLU A 31 7.94 -2.34 -0.55
N ALA A 32 7.27 -2.95 -1.52
CA ALA A 32 5.81 -3.03 -1.51
C ALA A 32 5.33 -3.92 -0.36
N LEU A 33 4.17 -3.58 0.21
CA LEU A 33 3.50 -4.45 1.16
C LEU A 33 2.77 -5.58 0.41
N GLU A 34 3.05 -6.81 0.81
CA GLU A 34 2.65 -8.01 0.11
C GLU A 34 1.68 -8.86 0.94
N ILE A 35 0.89 -9.69 0.25
CA ILE A 35 0.15 -10.78 0.89
C ILE A 35 1.09 -11.98 0.98
N CYS A 36 1.74 -12.16 2.13
CA CYS A 36 2.77 -13.17 2.31
C CYS A 36 2.22 -14.49 2.88
N ASN A 37 2.85 -15.61 2.50
CA ASN A 37 2.68 -16.91 3.18
C ASN A 37 3.95 -17.78 2.96
N PRO A 38 4.84 -17.94 3.97
CA PRO A 38 4.72 -17.50 5.37
C PRO A 38 4.82 -15.97 5.53
N GLN A 39 4.42 -15.46 6.70
CA GLN A 39 4.49 -14.02 7.02
C GLN A 39 5.95 -13.50 6.97
N SER A 40 6.11 -12.23 6.62
CA SER A 40 7.38 -11.50 6.55
C SER A 40 7.20 -10.07 7.05
N HIS A 41 8.28 -9.28 7.11
CA HIS A 41 8.20 -7.88 7.56
C HIS A 41 7.39 -6.97 6.62
N VAL A 42 7.17 -7.38 5.36
CA VAL A 42 6.30 -6.68 4.41
C VAL A 42 4.88 -7.24 4.36
N ASP A 43 4.50 -8.13 5.30
CA ASP A 43 3.15 -8.67 5.35
C ASP A 43 2.12 -7.55 5.59
N ILE A 44 1.27 -7.33 4.59
CA ILE A 44 0.32 -6.22 4.59
C ILE A 44 -0.65 -6.29 5.78
N TYR A 45 -1.00 -7.48 6.27
CA TYR A 45 -1.95 -7.58 7.38
C TYR A 45 -1.32 -7.18 8.71
N GLU A 46 -0.06 -7.55 8.94
CA GLU A 46 0.69 -7.12 10.13
C GLU A 46 0.93 -5.61 10.09
N VAL A 47 1.41 -5.08 8.96
CA VAL A 47 1.68 -3.65 8.81
C VAL A 47 0.41 -2.81 8.96
N ILE A 48 -0.72 -3.23 8.39
CA ILE A 48 -2.01 -2.54 8.61
C ILE A 48 -2.39 -2.53 10.09
N ALA A 49 -2.24 -3.66 10.79
CA ALA A 49 -2.60 -3.76 12.19
C ALA A 49 -1.74 -2.81 13.05
N ASP A 50 -0.44 -2.77 12.78
CA ASP A 50 0.51 -1.91 13.50
C ASP A 50 0.31 -0.43 13.16
N ALA A 51 0.16 -0.07 11.88
CA ALA A 51 -0.07 1.30 11.45
C ALA A 51 -1.34 1.91 12.09
N ARG A 52 -2.42 1.14 12.17
CA ARG A 52 -3.66 1.57 12.83
C ARG A 52 -3.49 1.68 14.35
N LYS A 53 -2.80 0.72 14.95
CA LYS A 53 -2.61 0.66 16.40
C LYS A 53 -1.72 1.79 16.92
N TYR A 54 -0.61 2.07 16.23
CA TYR A 54 0.42 2.99 16.72
C TYR A 54 0.32 4.38 16.10
N TYR A 55 -0.09 4.48 14.84
CA TYR A 55 -0.07 5.73 14.08
C TYR A 55 -1.46 6.26 13.70
N GLN A 56 -2.53 5.55 14.10
CA GLN A 56 -3.92 5.97 13.84
C GLN A 56 -4.22 6.14 12.34
N LEU A 57 -3.60 5.29 11.50
CA LEU A 57 -3.86 5.25 10.06
C LEU A 57 -5.38 5.12 9.80
N PRO A 58 -5.99 5.99 8.97
CA PRO A 58 -7.42 5.92 8.66
C PRO A 58 -7.86 4.59 8.04
N GLU A 59 -9.03 4.10 8.44
CA GLU A 59 -9.58 2.80 8.02
C GLU A 59 -9.86 2.71 6.51
N GLU A 60 -10.12 3.84 5.86
CA GLU A 60 -10.35 3.95 4.42
C GLU A 60 -9.09 3.88 3.57
N LEU A 61 -7.91 3.97 4.19
CA LEU A 61 -6.62 3.88 3.51
C LEU A 61 -6.08 2.46 3.59
N LEU A 62 -5.60 1.97 2.44
CA LEU A 62 -4.91 0.70 2.31
C LEU A 62 -3.42 0.98 2.06
N PRO A 63 -2.52 0.80 3.04
CA PRO A 63 -1.10 0.97 2.81
C PRO A 63 -0.60 -0.08 1.81
N ILE A 64 0.16 0.36 0.82
CA ILE A 64 0.74 -0.49 -0.24
C ILE A 64 2.27 -0.47 -0.23
N CYS A 65 2.88 0.45 0.52
CA CYS A 65 4.31 0.58 0.74
C CYS A 65 4.52 1.36 2.04
N GLU A 66 5.45 0.93 2.88
CA GLU A 66 5.93 1.68 4.04
C GLU A 66 7.23 2.39 3.70
N ASP A 67 7.42 3.60 4.21
CA ASP A 67 8.66 4.36 4.16
C ASP A 67 8.85 5.07 5.51
N ASN A 68 9.73 4.55 6.37
CA ASN A 68 10.06 5.14 7.67
C ASN A 68 8.83 5.48 8.55
N SER A 69 7.87 4.54 8.66
CA SER A 69 6.58 4.71 9.35
C SER A 69 5.63 5.75 8.73
N ASP A 70 5.96 6.27 7.55
CA ASP A 70 5.01 6.88 6.62
C ASP A 70 4.56 5.83 5.59
N TYR A 71 3.44 6.08 4.92
CA TYR A 71 2.82 5.08 4.06
C TYR A 71 2.31 5.67 2.76
N TYR A 72 2.65 5.03 1.65
CA TYR A 72 1.90 5.20 0.41
C TYR A 72 0.62 4.35 0.52
N CYS A 73 -0.52 5.02 0.45
CA CYS A 73 -1.82 4.43 0.73
C CYS A 73 -2.76 4.55 -0.46
N LEU A 74 -3.38 3.44 -0.85
CA LEU A 74 -4.47 3.45 -1.82
C LEU A 74 -5.78 3.87 -1.14
N ASN A 75 -6.45 4.87 -1.70
CA ASN A 75 -7.77 5.29 -1.23
C ASN A 75 -8.91 4.58 -1.99
N LYS A 76 -10.16 4.89 -1.62
CA LYS A 76 -11.37 4.32 -2.23
C LYS A 76 -11.59 4.71 -3.71
N LEU A 77 -10.94 5.78 -4.18
CA LEU A 77 -10.99 6.23 -5.57
C LEU A 77 -9.92 5.59 -6.45
N GLY A 78 -8.98 4.83 -5.84
CA GLY A 78 -7.84 4.25 -6.53
C GLY A 78 -6.64 5.17 -6.64
N GLU A 79 -6.66 6.34 -6.01
CA GLU A 79 -5.50 7.23 -5.92
C GLU A 79 -4.54 6.73 -4.86
N VAL A 80 -3.24 6.93 -5.08
CA VAL A 80 -2.22 6.73 -4.04
C VAL A 80 -2.03 8.07 -3.31
N ILE A 81 -2.04 8.06 -1.99
CA ILE A 81 -1.82 9.20 -1.11
C ILE A 81 -0.59 8.91 -0.27
N PHE A 82 0.31 9.88 -0.13
CA PHE A 82 1.37 9.78 0.86
C PHE A 82 0.83 10.26 2.21
N TRP A 83 0.67 9.32 3.14
CA TRP A 83 0.22 9.58 4.50
C TRP A 83 1.44 9.58 5.42
N SER A 84 1.61 10.64 6.21
CA SER A 84 2.70 10.74 7.17
C SER A 84 2.20 10.75 8.61
N HIS A 85 2.88 10.01 9.49
CA HIS A 85 2.60 10.04 10.93
C HIS A 85 2.99 11.38 11.58
N ASN A 86 3.79 12.19 10.88
CA ASN A 86 4.30 13.48 11.36
C ASN A 86 3.48 14.69 10.90
N GLY A 87 2.47 14.53 10.06
CA GLY A 87 1.63 15.64 9.62
C GLY A 87 0.89 15.42 8.31
N VAL A 88 0.32 16.52 7.81
CA VAL A 88 -0.45 16.53 6.56
C VAL A 88 0.50 16.71 5.38
N THR A 89 0.32 15.89 4.36
CA THR A 89 0.97 16.01 3.06
C THR A 89 -0.12 16.22 1.99
N ASP A 90 0.23 16.90 0.90
CA ASP A 90 -0.65 17.03 -0.28
C ASP A 90 -0.22 16.09 -1.42
N GLU A 91 0.73 15.19 -1.15
CA GLU A 91 1.28 14.28 -2.15
C GLU A 91 0.30 13.16 -2.48
N LYS A 92 -0.02 13.08 -3.77
CA LYS A 92 -0.96 12.10 -4.30
C LYS A 92 -0.69 11.81 -5.77
N TRP A 93 -1.05 10.59 -6.17
CA TRP A 93 -0.94 10.10 -7.53
C TRP A 93 -2.29 9.57 -8.00
N GLN A 94 -2.57 9.75 -9.29
CA GLN A 94 -3.83 9.35 -9.88
C GLN A 94 -4.15 7.86 -9.68
N ASN A 95 -3.13 7.01 -9.68
CA ASN A 95 -3.24 5.58 -9.48
C ASN A 95 -1.89 4.94 -9.15
N VAL A 96 -1.89 3.63 -8.88
CA VAL A 96 -0.69 2.87 -8.51
C VAL A 96 0.35 2.89 -9.62
N ALA A 97 -0.05 2.82 -10.89
CA ALA A 97 0.88 2.85 -12.01
C ALA A 97 1.63 4.19 -12.12
N VAL A 98 0.94 5.31 -11.91
CA VAL A 98 1.55 6.65 -11.93
C VAL A 98 2.53 6.81 -10.77
N TRP A 99 2.13 6.42 -9.55
CA TRP A 99 3.02 6.42 -8.37
C TRP A 99 4.27 5.56 -8.61
N ARG A 100 4.08 4.28 -9.01
CA ARG A 100 5.18 3.35 -9.30
C ARG A 100 6.17 3.93 -10.30
N ASN A 101 5.69 4.48 -11.42
CA ASN A 101 6.57 5.02 -12.45
C ASN A 101 7.40 6.20 -11.95
N GLN A 102 6.82 7.05 -11.08
CA GLN A 102 7.55 8.15 -10.46
C GLN A 102 8.64 7.61 -9.52
N MET A 103 8.32 6.67 -8.63
CA MET A 103 9.30 6.08 -7.70
C MET A 103 10.47 5.41 -8.43
N ILE A 104 10.20 4.70 -9.53
CA ILE A 104 11.24 4.13 -10.40
C ILE A 104 12.11 5.21 -11.04
N THR A 105 11.50 6.31 -11.49
CA THR A 105 12.23 7.40 -12.14
C THR A 105 13.15 8.11 -11.15
N GLU A 106 12.66 8.41 -9.95
CA GLU A 106 13.42 9.08 -8.88
C GLU A 106 14.60 8.23 -8.37
N ALA A 107 14.52 6.90 -8.48
CA ALA A 107 15.61 6.00 -8.07
C ALA A 107 16.84 6.01 -9.00
N ILE A 108 16.70 6.57 -10.20
CA ILE A 108 17.75 6.58 -11.24
C ILE A 108 18.48 7.93 -11.31
N GLU A 109 17.98 8.96 -10.61
CA GLU A 109 18.58 10.30 -10.53
C GLU A 109 19.62 10.40 -9.40
#